data_AF-R0J012-F1
#
_entry.id   AF-R0J012-F1
#
_cell.length_a   1.000
_cell.length_b   1.000
_cell.length_c   1.000
_cell.angle_alpha   90.00
_cell.angle_beta   90.00
_cell.angle_gamma   90.00
#
_symmetry.space_group_name_H-M   'P 1'
#
loop_
_entity.id
_entity.type
_entity.pdbx_description
1 polymer ?
#
loop_
_entity_poly.entity_id
_entity_poly.type
_entity_poly.pdbx_seq_one_letter_code
_entity_poly.pdbx_strand_id
1 'polypeptide(L)'
;PNLKGYYRVDVRLGRVPTHTGTLRGKRMFNRMYRALKDCGIAHHNPSIPGFCNKDRPECPEHCDIPNVVYDKGGLNYGSDSSLKLVVKFSWFDITHHQQIRDLGFRIVARIYELMTLQSSNCRYTNFPNSRSTLMCSVASKVELAFPINGGLIQGVLNVELIWSKHTKEGSYTCEGDTEGNVDAMMWTDYRSRISNAMSWPEKQILPFVYCTDPDCFNQNLKLDEPWHENKGCVPLDWPLGCDPSLTGPSNPKLNCPP
;
A
#
# COMPACT_ATOMS: atom_id res chain seq x y z
N PRO A 1 -23.10 3.14 -6.77
CA PRO A 1 -23.88 1.87 -6.72
C PRO A 1 -24.46 1.64 -5.32
N ASN A 2 -25.54 0.86 -5.20
CA ASN A 2 -26.02 0.41 -3.89
C ASN A 2 -25.17 -0.77 -3.42
N LEU A 3 -24.15 -0.50 -2.60
CA LEU A 3 -23.23 -1.53 -2.05
C LEU A 3 -23.79 -2.24 -0.81
N LYS A 4 -25.11 -2.17 -0.57
CA LYS A 4 -25.74 -2.81 0.60
C LYS A 4 -25.50 -4.32 0.57
N GLY A 5 -24.92 -4.85 1.65
CA GLY A 5 -24.58 -6.26 1.79
C GLY A 5 -23.24 -6.68 1.18
N TYR A 6 -22.47 -5.73 0.64
CA TYR A 6 -21.07 -5.94 0.24
C TYR A 6 -20.12 -5.35 1.30
N TYR A 7 -18.82 -5.64 1.18
CA TYR A 7 -17.74 -5.07 1.98
C TYR A 7 -16.71 -4.47 1.02
N ARG A 8 -16.53 -3.16 1.08
CA ARG A 8 -15.57 -2.42 0.24
C ARG A 8 -14.21 -2.40 0.91
N VAL A 9 -13.18 -2.93 0.25
CA VAL A 9 -11.79 -2.87 0.71
C VAL A 9 -11.01 -1.95 -0.21
N ASP A 10 -10.51 -0.84 0.33
CA ASP A 10 -9.82 0.17 -0.47
C ASP A 10 -8.31 0.01 -0.41
N VAL A 11 -7.67 0.07 -1.58
CA VAL A 11 -6.23 0.22 -1.73
C VAL A 11 -5.96 1.45 -2.58
N ARG A 12 -5.22 2.41 -2.03
CA ARG A 12 -4.88 3.66 -2.72
C ARG A 12 -3.39 3.76 -2.91
N LEU A 13 -2.99 4.06 -4.14
CA LEU A 13 -1.59 4.13 -4.54
C LEU A 13 -1.23 5.58 -4.85
N GLY A 14 -0.16 6.09 -4.23
CA GLY A 14 0.37 7.42 -4.52
C GLY A 14 0.95 7.50 -5.93
N ARG A 15 0.68 8.55 -6.70
CA ARG A 15 1.28 8.74 -8.04
C ARG A 15 2.75 9.16 -7.99
N VAL A 16 3.17 9.80 -6.90
CA VAL A 16 4.53 10.32 -6.78
C VAL A 16 5.52 9.15 -6.64
N PRO A 17 6.55 9.03 -7.51
CA PRO A 17 7.56 7.99 -7.43
C PRO A 17 8.46 8.15 -6.20
N THR A 18 8.91 7.03 -5.65
CA THR A 18 10.00 6.97 -4.66
C THR A 18 10.98 5.88 -5.03
N HIS A 19 12.28 6.20 -4.97
CA HIS A 19 13.33 5.26 -5.29
C HIS A 19 13.44 4.16 -4.25
N THR A 20 13.73 2.96 -4.75
CA THR A 20 14.01 1.79 -3.91
C THR A 20 15.38 1.20 -4.22
N GLY A 21 16.14 1.82 -5.14
CA GLY A 21 17.44 1.35 -5.59
C GLY A 21 17.38 -0.14 -5.96
N THR A 22 18.25 -0.94 -5.33
CA THR A 22 18.31 -2.40 -5.53
C THR A 22 17.34 -3.22 -4.66
N LEU A 23 16.50 -2.58 -3.85
CA LEU A 23 15.50 -3.25 -3.03
C LEU A 23 14.31 -3.67 -3.90
N ARG A 24 14.25 -4.95 -4.27
CA ARG A 24 13.22 -5.48 -5.19
C ARG A 24 12.75 -6.89 -4.84
N GLY A 25 11.60 -7.29 -5.38
CA GLY A 25 11.01 -8.62 -5.26
C GLY A 25 10.86 -9.06 -3.80
N LYS A 26 11.16 -10.33 -3.52
CA LYS A 26 11.10 -10.89 -2.16
C LYS A 26 11.90 -10.12 -1.11
N ARG A 27 13.00 -9.44 -1.50
CA ARG A 27 13.77 -8.59 -0.59
C ARG A 27 12.97 -7.36 -0.18
N MET A 28 12.24 -6.74 -1.11
CA MET A 28 11.30 -5.64 -0.82
C MET A 28 10.23 -6.13 0.15
N PHE A 29 9.53 -7.22 -0.17
CA PHE A 29 8.50 -7.81 0.70
C PHE A 29 9.01 -8.02 2.12
N ASN A 30 10.12 -8.75 2.28
CA ASN A 30 10.65 -9.11 3.60
C ASN A 30 11.06 -7.88 4.42
N ARG A 31 11.67 -6.88 3.79
CA ARG A 31 12.12 -5.66 4.49
C ARG A 31 10.94 -4.78 4.87
N MET A 32 9.97 -4.61 3.98
CA MET A 32 8.75 -3.86 4.23
C MET A 32 7.91 -4.50 5.33
N TYR A 33 7.62 -5.79 5.22
CA TYR A 33 6.82 -6.53 6.20
C TYR A 33 7.49 -6.54 7.58
N ARG A 34 8.82 -6.73 7.65
CA ARG A 34 9.56 -6.62 8.92
C ARG A 34 9.50 -5.19 9.47
N ALA A 35 9.75 -4.17 8.65
CA ALA A 35 9.66 -2.78 9.08
C ALA A 35 8.27 -2.43 9.61
N LEU A 36 7.18 -2.89 8.99
CA LEU A 36 5.81 -2.69 9.49
C LEU A 36 5.55 -3.40 10.83
N LYS A 37 6.16 -4.57 11.04
CA LYS A 37 6.06 -5.32 12.31
C LYS A 37 6.96 -4.77 13.41
N ASP A 38 8.11 -4.22 13.06
CA ASP A 38 9.12 -3.79 14.01
C ASP A 38 8.96 -2.29 14.33
N CYS A 39 8.36 -1.50 13.42
CA CYS A 39 7.87 -0.16 13.74
C CYS A 39 6.90 -0.26 14.91
N GLY A 40 7.14 0.54 15.97
CA GLY A 40 6.45 0.49 17.27
C GLY A 40 4.91 0.50 17.22
N ILE A 41 4.35 0.76 16.05
CA ILE A 41 2.95 0.64 15.66
C ILE A 41 2.38 -0.77 15.81
N ALA A 42 3.18 -1.82 15.57
CA ALA A 42 2.72 -3.19 15.79
C ALA A 42 2.82 -3.62 17.26
N HIS A 43 3.65 -2.94 18.05
CA HIS A 43 4.03 -3.37 19.40
C HIS A 43 3.22 -2.71 20.53
N HIS A 44 2.53 -1.59 20.27
CA HIS A 44 1.76 -0.90 21.30
C HIS A 44 0.24 -1.13 21.21
N ASN A 45 -0.43 -0.78 22.31
CA ASN A 45 -1.84 -1.06 22.60
C ASN A 45 -2.71 -0.89 21.34
N PRO A 46 -3.29 -1.98 20.79
CA PRO A 46 -4.08 -1.96 19.56
C PRO A 46 -5.29 -1.02 19.60
N SER A 47 -5.69 -0.62 20.81
CA SER A 47 -6.82 0.28 21.07
C SER A 47 -6.45 1.77 20.97
N ILE A 48 -5.18 2.13 20.74
CA ILE A 48 -4.76 3.54 20.57
C ILE A 48 -4.56 3.79 19.07
N PRO A 49 -5.27 4.77 18.45
CA PRO A 49 -5.03 5.18 17.07
C PRO A 49 -3.54 5.46 16.84
N GLY A 50 -2.89 4.62 16.05
CA GLY A 50 -1.44 4.59 15.90
C GLY A 50 -0.97 5.66 14.94
N PHE A 51 -0.77 6.88 15.43
CA PHE A 51 0.19 7.80 14.83
C PHE A 51 1.43 7.86 15.72
N CYS A 52 2.60 7.76 15.08
CA CYS A 52 3.87 7.98 15.73
C CYS A 52 4.25 9.42 15.49
N ASN A 53 4.49 10.17 16.57
CA ASN A 53 4.91 11.55 16.51
C ASN A 53 6.15 11.73 17.39
N LYS A 54 6.80 12.89 17.26
CA LYS A 54 8.03 13.21 17.99
C LYS A 54 7.88 13.19 19.52
N ASP A 55 6.65 13.32 20.00
CA ASP A 55 6.32 13.34 21.42
C ASP A 55 6.06 11.92 22.00
N ARG A 56 6.13 10.88 21.16
CA ARG A 56 5.94 9.47 21.53
C ARG A 56 7.23 8.67 21.34
N PRO A 57 8.19 8.74 22.27
CA PRO A 57 9.49 8.05 22.14
C PRO A 57 9.37 6.53 22.04
N GLU A 58 8.23 5.94 22.44
CA GLU A 58 7.92 4.52 22.28
C GLU A 58 7.62 4.12 20.83
N CYS A 59 7.35 5.07 19.94
CA CYS A 59 7.18 4.80 18.53
C CYS A 59 8.03 5.74 17.65
N PRO A 60 9.05 5.22 16.94
CA PRO A 60 9.83 6.06 16.04
C PRO A 60 8.95 6.61 14.90
N GLU A 61 9.19 7.87 14.53
CA GLU A 61 8.49 8.56 13.43
C GLU A 61 8.64 7.83 12.07
N HIS A 62 9.64 6.97 11.95
CA HIS A 62 9.88 6.11 10.80
C HIS A 62 10.73 4.87 11.16
N CYS A 63 10.63 3.82 10.36
CA CYS A 63 11.60 2.73 10.32
C CYS A 63 12.53 2.88 9.13
N ASP A 64 13.83 2.88 9.39
CA ASP A 64 14.82 2.80 8.32
C ASP A 64 14.91 1.38 7.76
N ILE A 65 14.84 1.26 6.44
CA ILE A 65 15.26 0.10 5.68
C ILE A 65 16.65 0.43 5.11
N PRO A 66 17.75 0.06 5.81
CA PRO A 66 19.09 0.51 5.45
C PRO A 66 19.68 -0.30 4.30
N ASN A 67 20.84 0.17 3.83
CA ASN A 67 21.74 -0.52 2.91
C ASN A 67 21.11 -0.80 1.56
N VAL A 68 20.52 0.24 0.99
CA VAL A 68 20.03 0.19 -0.38
C VAL A 68 21.12 0.72 -1.31
N VAL A 69 21.55 -0.12 -2.26
CA VAL A 69 22.48 0.35 -3.31
C VAL A 69 21.70 1.20 -4.30
N TYR A 70 22.25 2.35 -4.68
CA TYR A 70 21.62 3.33 -5.58
C TYR A 70 22.61 3.98 -6.54
N ASP A 71 22.07 4.55 -7.62
CA ASP A 71 22.81 5.31 -8.63
C ASP A 71 23.05 6.75 -8.14
N LYS A 72 24.30 7.08 -7.82
CA LYS A 72 24.73 8.45 -7.42
C LYS A 72 24.91 9.39 -8.62
N GLY A 73 24.71 8.91 -9.85
CA GLY A 73 25.04 9.65 -11.07
C GLY A 73 26.52 9.52 -11.45
N GLY A 74 26.84 9.90 -12.69
CA GLY A 74 28.23 9.90 -13.19
C GLY A 74 28.93 8.53 -13.14
N LEU A 75 28.18 7.43 -13.35
CA LEU A 75 28.65 6.05 -13.23
C LEU A 75 29.05 5.62 -11.80
N ASN A 76 28.69 6.36 -10.75
CA ASN A 76 29.00 5.99 -9.38
C ASN A 76 27.80 5.36 -8.65
N TYR A 77 28.08 4.43 -7.73
CA TYR A 77 27.06 3.86 -6.84
C TYR A 77 27.27 4.30 -5.39
N GLY A 78 26.17 4.35 -4.63
CA GLY A 78 26.19 4.49 -3.18
C GLY A 78 25.51 3.32 -2.50
N SER A 79 25.90 3.03 -1.27
CA SER A 79 25.28 2.03 -0.40
C SER A 79 24.84 2.60 0.96
N ASP A 80 25.13 3.88 1.20
CA ASP A 80 24.86 4.64 2.42
C ASP A 80 23.43 5.23 2.46
N SER A 81 22.52 4.68 1.66
CA SER A 81 21.12 5.11 1.61
C SER A 81 20.23 4.20 2.45
N SER A 82 19.20 4.81 3.03
CA SER A 82 18.03 4.14 3.59
C SER A 82 16.75 4.55 2.86
N LEU A 83 15.81 3.63 2.84
CA LEU A 83 14.40 3.90 2.54
C LEU A 83 13.68 4.03 3.89
N LYS A 84 13.08 5.17 4.16
CA LYS A 84 12.34 5.44 5.40
C LYS A 84 10.90 5.05 5.21
N LEU A 85 10.42 4.16 6.07
CA LEU A 85 9.02 3.78 6.18
C LEU A 85 8.35 4.66 7.23
N VAL A 86 7.55 5.62 6.81
CA VAL A 86 6.72 6.45 7.68
C VAL A 86 5.32 5.86 7.67
N VAL A 87 4.82 5.45 8.83
CA VAL A 87 3.42 5.02 8.92
C VAL A 87 2.64 6.19 9.51
N LYS A 88 1.92 6.89 8.64
CA LYS A 88 1.13 8.07 9.02
C LYS A 88 0.00 7.69 9.95
N PHE A 89 -0.58 6.52 9.71
CA PHE A 89 -1.69 6.02 10.50
C PHE A 89 -1.76 4.50 10.45
N SER A 90 -2.08 3.88 11.58
CA SER A 90 -2.38 2.45 11.65
C SER A 90 -3.33 2.15 12.80
N TRP A 91 -4.48 1.59 12.47
CA TRP A 91 -5.43 1.08 13.45
C TRP A 91 -6.12 -0.16 12.90
N PHE A 92 -6.40 -1.12 13.77
CA PHE A 92 -6.99 -2.39 13.40
C PHE A 92 -7.82 -2.92 14.57
N ASP A 93 -9.07 -3.32 14.32
CA ASP A 93 -9.93 -3.97 15.31
C ASP A 93 -9.51 -5.42 15.52
N ILE A 94 -8.36 -5.62 16.18
CA ILE A 94 -7.84 -6.96 16.46
C ILE A 94 -8.64 -7.70 17.54
N THR A 95 -9.51 -6.98 18.26
CA THR A 95 -10.42 -7.52 19.26
C THR A 95 -11.43 -8.45 18.62
N HIS A 96 -12.02 -8.02 17.51
CA HIS A 96 -12.96 -8.84 16.73
C HIS A 96 -12.25 -9.63 15.61
N HIS A 97 -11.16 -9.09 15.06
CA HIS A 97 -10.46 -9.64 13.89
C HIS A 97 -8.96 -9.83 14.15
N GLN A 98 -8.58 -10.81 14.96
CA GLN A 98 -7.19 -10.99 15.42
C GLN A 98 -6.12 -11.01 14.32
N GLN A 99 -6.49 -11.46 13.11
CA GLN A 99 -5.55 -11.61 11.98
C GLN A 99 -5.47 -10.37 11.07
N ILE A 100 -6.38 -9.39 11.21
CA ILE A 100 -6.51 -8.28 10.24
C ILE A 100 -5.25 -7.44 10.13
N ARG A 101 -4.55 -7.21 11.25
CA ARG A 101 -3.33 -6.40 11.28
C ARG A 101 -2.18 -7.07 10.51
N ASP A 102 -1.91 -8.34 10.78
CA ASP A 102 -0.87 -9.09 10.07
C ASP A 102 -1.20 -9.19 8.57
N LEU A 103 -2.47 -9.40 8.24
CA LEU A 103 -2.96 -9.42 6.87
C LEU A 103 -2.73 -8.07 6.18
N GLY A 104 -3.08 -6.96 6.82
CA GLY A 104 -2.87 -5.60 6.30
C GLY A 104 -1.39 -5.33 6.02
N PHE A 105 -0.49 -5.70 6.93
CA PHE A 105 0.95 -5.58 6.72
C PHE A 105 1.45 -6.42 5.54
N ARG A 106 0.93 -7.64 5.36
CA ARG A 106 1.28 -8.49 4.22
C ARG A 106 0.78 -7.92 2.90
N ILE A 107 -0.43 -7.35 2.87
CA ILE A 107 -1.00 -6.72 1.68
C ILE A 107 -0.12 -5.55 1.26
N VAL A 108 0.17 -4.60 2.15
CA VAL A 108 1.02 -3.44 1.83
C VAL A 108 2.43 -3.88 1.40
N ALA A 109 3.04 -4.84 2.10
CA ALA A 109 4.35 -5.36 1.70
C ALA A 109 4.36 -6.02 0.33
N ARG A 110 3.27 -6.72 -0.03
CA ARG A 110 3.11 -7.37 -1.34
C ARG A 110 2.85 -6.36 -2.46
N ILE A 111 2.11 -5.28 -2.19
CA ILE A 111 1.91 -4.18 -3.15
C ILE A 111 3.27 -3.58 -3.54
N TYR A 112 4.11 -3.25 -2.57
CA TYR A 112 5.46 -2.73 -2.86
C TYR A 112 6.34 -3.75 -3.58
N GLU A 113 6.23 -5.03 -3.23
CA GLU A 113 6.92 -6.09 -3.99
C GLU A 113 6.49 -6.10 -5.46
N LEU A 114 5.19 -6.10 -5.75
CA LEU A 114 4.65 -6.12 -7.11
C LEU A 114 5.17 -4.94 -7.94
N MET A 115 5.17 -3.73 -7.37
CA MET A 115 5.69 -2.54 -8.05
C MET A 115 7.15 -2.73 -8.49
N THR A 116 7.97 -3.43 -7.70
CA THR A 116 9.39 -3.70 -8.04
C THR A 116 9.62 -4.87 -8.99
N LEU A 117 8.56 -5.64 -9.31
CA LEU A 117 8.60 -6.71 -10.29
C LEU A 117 8.19 -6.25 -11.68
N GLN A 118 7.54 -5.07 -11.78
CA GLN A 118 7.15 -4.45 -13.03
C GLN A 118 8.35 -3.79 -13.71
N SER A 119 8.61 -4.18 -14.96
CA SER A 119 9.74 -3.66 -15.73
C SER A 119 9.60 -2.17 -16.03
N SER A 120 8.38 -1.66 -16.21
CA SER A 120 8.05 -0.23 -16.38
C SER A 120 8.54 0.64 -15.22
N ASN A 121 8.49 0.10 -14.01
CA ASN A 121 8.92 0.77 -12.78
C ASN A 121 10.43 0.64 -12.50
N CYS A 122 11.18 -0.03 -13.38
CA CYS A 122 12.57 -0.34 -13.16
C CYS A 122 13.46 0.00 -14.36
N ARG A 123 14.68 0.46 -14.08
CA ARG A 123 15.70 0.75 -15.09
C ARG A 123 17.00 0.01 -14.80
N TYR A 124 17.65 -0.45 -15.86
CA TYR A 124 19.00 -0.99 -15.75
C TYR A 124 20.00 0.14 -15.54
N THR A 125 20.92 -0.04 -14.60
CA THR A 125 22.05 0.84 -14.36
C THR A 125 23.34 0.03 -14.45
N ASN A 126 24.26 0.50 -15.29
CA ASN A 126 25.58 -0.09 -15.43
C ASN A 126 26.56 0.67 -14.53
N PHE A 127 27.18 -0.05 -13.60
CA PHE A 127 28.26 0.49 -12.78
C PHE A 127 29.61 0.00 -13.30
N PRO A 128 30.66 0.82 -13.23
CA PRO A 128 32.02 0.42 -13.58
C PRO A 128 32.40 -0.85 -12.83
N ASN A 129 32.99 -1.81 -13.55
CA ASN A 129 33.46 -3.08 -12.99
C ASN A 129 32.37 -3.91 -12.28
N SER A 130 31.09 -3.72 -12.62
CA SER A 130 29.96 -4.47 -12.07
C SER A 130 29.01 -4.91 -13.17
N ARG A 131 28.23 -5.95 -12.88
CA ARG A 131 27.09 -6.34 -13.72
C ARG A 131 26.03 -5.24 -13.76
N SER A 132 25.29 -5.20 -14.87
CA SER A 132 24.09 -4.38 -14.99
C SER A 132 23.12 -4.69 -13.84
N THR A 133 22.66 -3.64 -13.16
CA THR A 133 21.86 -3.76 -11.95
C THR A 133 20.54 -3.06 -12.16
N LEU A 134 19.45 -3.79 -11.93
CA LEU A 134 18.10 -3.25 -12.03
C LEU A 134 17.78 -2.41 -10.79
N MET A 135 17.34 -1.17 -11.01
CA MET A 135 16.87 -0.26 -9.97
C MET A 135 15.44 0.13 -10.19
N CYS A 136 14.64 0.15 -9.13
CA CYS A 136 13.21 0.39 -9.24
C CYS A 136 12.77 1.63 -8.48
N SER A 137 11.64 2.17 -8.91
CA SER A 137 10.86 3.17 -8.17
C SER A 137 9.47 2.61 -7.95
N VAL A 138 8.84 3.02 -6.86
CA VAL A 138 7.51 2.56 -6.44
C VAL A 138 6.67 3.76 -6.06
N ALA A 139 5.39 3.55 -5.76
CA ALA A 139 4.57 4.60 -5.16
C ALA A 139 5.22 5.12 -3.87
N SER A 140 5.28 6.43 -3.69
CA SER A 140 5.65 7.04 -2.41
C SER A 140 4.70 6.65 -1.28
N LYS A 141 3.47 6.27 -1.59
CA LYS A 141 2.45 5.98 -0.59
C LYS A 141 1.56 4.81 -0.97
N VAL A 142 1.16 4.03 0.03
CA VAL A 142 0.09 3.04 -0.06
C VAL A 142 -0.85 3.24 1.13
N GLU A 143 -2.14 3.36 0.85
CA GLU A 143 -3.19 3.42 1.86
C GLU A 143 -4.11 2.20 1.71
N LEU A 144 -4.48 1.57 2.82
CA LEU A 144 -5.30 0.36 2.88
C LEU A 144 -6.39 0.52 3.94
N ALA A 145 -7.62 0.12 3.64
CA ALA A 145 -8.72 0.18 4.60
C ALA A 145 -9.74 -0.95 4.46
N PHE A 146 -10.32 -1.32 5.61
CA PHE A 146 -11.31 -2.38 5.80
C PHE A 146 -12.47 -1.88 6.67
N PRO A 147 -13.72 -2.18 6.30
CA PRO A 147 -14.31 -1.79 5.03
C PRO A 147 -14.65 -0.29 4.99
N ILE A 148 -14.82 0.29 3.79
CA ILE A 148 -15.24 1.70 3.57
C ILE A 148 -16.58 1.75 2.84
N ASN A 149 -17.66 1.29 3.44
CA ASN A 149 -19.00 1.38 2.82
C ASN A 149 -20.11 1.80 3.79
N GLY A 150 -19.79 2.69 4.72
CA GLY A 150 -20.77 3.35 5.59
C GLY A 150 -21.02 2.67 6.94
N GLY A 151 -20.28 1.60 7.25
CA GLY A 151 -20.19 1.01 8.60
C GLY A 151 -19.00 1.53 9.39
N LEU A 152 -18.82 1.01 10.61
CA LEU A 152 -17.62 1.26 11.41
C LEU A 152 -16.39 0.69 10.70
N ILE A 153 -15.33 1.47 10.72
CA ILE A 153 -14.04 1.08 10.20
C ILE A 153 -13.49 -0.06 11.05
N GLN A 154 -12.93 -1.08 10.43
CA GLN A 154 -12.33 -2.25 11.12
C GLN A 154 -10.82 -2.34 10.94
N GLY A 155 -10.25 -1.60 9.98
CA GLY A 155 -8.81 -1.40 9.91
C GLY A 155 -8.41 -0.36 8.88
N VAL A 156 -7.35 0.39 9.17
CA VAL A 156 -6.74 1.39 8.27
C VAL A 156 -5.24 1.35 8.45
N LEU A 157 -4.52 1.45 7.35
CA LEU A 157 -3.07 1.55 7.31
C LEU A 157 -2.67 2.54 6.22
N ASN A 158 -1.93 3.58 6.60
CA ASN A 158 -1.38 4.59 5.70
C ASN A 158 0.13 4.61 5.85
N VAL A 159 0.82 4.28 4.75
CA VAL A 159 2.26 4.10 4.71
C VAL A 159 2.84 5.00 3.63
N GLU A 160 3.81 5.82 4.02
CA GLU A 160 4.63 6.66 3.16
C GLU A 160 6.08 6.16 3.16
N LEU A 161 6.71 6.25 2.00
CA LEU A 161 8.11 5.96 1.75
C LEU A 161 8.85 7.26 1.44
N ILE A 162 9.93 7.48 2.17
CA ILE A 162 10.83 8.62 1.93
C ILE A 162 12.23 8.09 1.62
N TRP A 163 12.78 8.51 0.50
CA TRP A 163 14.12 8.16 0.11
C TRP A 163 15.14 9.14 0.71
N SER A 164 16.21 8.62 1.32
CA SER A 164 17.18 9.43 2.09
C SER A 164 18.26 10.14 1.26
N LYS A 165 18.34 9.88 -0.05
CA LYS A 165 19.42 10.40 -0.92
C LYS A 165 18.88 11.11 -2.14
N HIS A 166 19.71 11.93 -2.77
CA HIS A 166 19.39 12.48 -4.07
C HIS A 166 19.70 11.46 -5.17
N THR A 167 18.76 11.26 -6.09
CA THR A 167 18.85 10.34 -7.24
C THR A 167 18.22 11.02 -8.45
N LYS A 168 18.60 10.59 -9.66
CA LYS A 168 17.87 10.94 -10.89
C LYS A 168 16.41 10.52 -10.77
N GLU A 169 15.49 11.24 -11.40
CA GLU A 169 14.06 10.90 -11.40
C GLU A 169 13.79 9.42 -11.68
N GLY A 170 12.85 8.86 -10.92
CA GLY A 170 12.41 7.48 -11.04
C GLY A 170 11.31 7.33 -12.08
N SER A 171 11.21 6.14 -12.70
CA SER A 171 10.03 5.75 -13.46
C SER A 171 9.06 5.01 -12.54
N TYR A 172 7.85 5.51 -12.44
CA TYR A 172 6.72 4.82 -11.81
C TYR A 172 5.46 5.15 -12.60
N THR A 173 4.69 4.12 -12.96
CA THR A 173 3.41 4.28 -13.65
C THR A 173 2.31 3.65 -12.81
N CYS A 174 1.42 4.50 -12.28
CA CYS A 174 0.34 4.04 -11.43
C CYS A 174 -0.82 3.49 -12.26
N GLU A 175 -1.44 4.35 -13.08
CA GLU A 175 -2.62 4.05 -13.87
C GLU A 175 -2.35 2.97 -14.93
N GLY A 176 -3.29 2.04 -15.07
CA GLY A 176 -3.27 1.05 -16.16
C GLY A 176 -2.22 -0.06 -16.06
N ASP A 177 -1.23 0.04 -15.16
CA ASP A 177 -0.23 -0.99 -14.92
C ASP A 177 -0.18 -1.42 -13.44
N THR A 178 0.30 -0.54 -12.55
CA THR A 178 0.40 -0.86 -11.12
C THR A 178 -0.96 -1.11 -10.49
N GLU A 179 -1.90 -0.19 -10.73
CA GLU A 179 -3.28 -0.28 -10.22
C GLU A 179 -3.96 -1.59 -10.62
N GLY A 180 -3.91 -1.95 -11.91
CA GLY A 180 -4.54 -3.17 -12.42
C GLY A 180 -3.92 -4.46 -11.86
N ASN A 181 -2.60 -4.49 -11.66
CA ASN A 181 -1.92 -5.63 -11.06
C ASN A 181 -2.22 -5.77 -9.56
N VAL A 182 -2.34 -4.66 -8.84
CA VAL A 182 -2.75 -4.66 -7.43
C VAL A 182 -4.22 -5.06 -7.30
N ASP A 183 -5.10 -4.57 -8.17
CA ASP A 183 -6.51 -5.00 -8.23
C ASP A 183 -6.61 -6.51 -8.44
N ALA A 184 -5.96 -7.05 -9.47
CA ALA A 184 -5.93 -8.47 -9.75
C ALA A 184 -5.44 -9.29 -8.53
N MET A 185 -4.36 -8.85 -7.88
CA MET A 185 -3.84 -9.47 -6.65
C MET A 185 -4.87 -9.46 -5.51
N MET A 186 -5.60 -8.35 -5.32
CA MET A 186 -6.63 -8.27 -4.29
C MET A 186 -7.79 -9.24 -4.57
N TRP A 187 -8.19 -9.38 -5.83
CA TRP A 187 -9.23 -10.33 -6.24
C TRP A 187 -8.79 -11.79 -6.12
N THR A 188 -7.56 -12.15 -6.51
CA THR A 188 -7.14 -13.56 -6.61
C THR A 188 -6.44 -14.08 -5.36
N ASP A 189 -5.56 -13.28 -4.75
CA ASP A 189 -4.62 -13.77 -3.74
C ASP A 189 -5.08 -13.44 -2.31
N TYR A 190 -5.85 -12.36 -2.16
CA TYR A 190 -6.21 -11.81 -0.84
C TYR A 190 -7.70 -11.87 -0.51
N ARG A 191 -8.61 -12.01 -1.48
CA ARG A 191 -10.05 -12.05 -1.20
C ARG A 191 -10.45 -13.13 -0.19
N SER A 192 -9.99 -14.36 -0.39
CA SER A 192 -10.21 -15.48 0.55
C SER A 192 -9.51 -15.27 1.91
N ARG A 193 -8.34 -14.64 1.91
CA ARG A 193 -7.61 -14.31 3.15
C ARG A 193 -8.33 -13.26 3.98
N ILE A 194 -8.90 -12.24 3.31
CA ILE A 194 -9.73 -11.21 3.95
C ILE A 194 -11.01 -11.86 4.46
N SER A 195 -11.68 -12.71 3.67
CA SER A 195 -12.84 -13.49 4.10
C SER A 195 -12.58 -14.23 5.41
N ASN A 196 -11.45 -14.93 5.50
CA ASN A 196 -11.08 -15.68 6.70
C ASN A 196 -10.71 -14.76 7.87
N ALA A 197 -9.92 -13.71 7.64
CA ALA A 197 -9.48 -12.81 8.71
C ALA A 197 -10.61 -11.97 9.31
N MET A 198 -11.63 -11.65 8.49
CA MET A 198 -12.76 -10.78 8.85
C MET A 198 -14.05 -11.55 9.16
N SER A 199 -14.07 -12.87 8.91
CA SER A 199 -15.30 -13.69 8.91
C SER A 199 -16.40 -13.14 7.98
N TRP A 200 -16.01 -12.48 6.88
CA TRP A 200 -16.93 -11.99 5.86
C TRP A 200 -17.15 -13.03 4.77
N PRO A 201 -18.33 -13.09 4.12
CA PRO A 201 -18.52 -13.92 2.94
C PRO A 201 -17.64 -13.43 1.78
N GLU A 202 -16.77 -14.30 1.26
CA GLU A 202 -15.79 -13.97 0.21
C GLU A 202 -16.43 -13.24 -0.99
N LYS A 203 -17.58 -13.74 -1.47
CA LYS A 203 -18.30 -13.17 -2.61
C LYS A 203 -18.84 -11.75 -2.38
N GLN A 204 -18.94 -11.31 -1.13
CA GLN A 204 -19.39 -9.96 -0.78
C GLN A 204 -18.23 -8.98 -0.64
N ILE A 205 -16.98 -9.44 -0.70
CA ILE A 205 -15.81 -8.57 -0.64
C ILE A 205 -15.54 -8.00 -2.02
N LEU A 206 -15.44 -6.67 -2.11
CA LEU A 206 -15.15 -5.92 -3.32
C LEU A 206 -13.88 -5.09 -3.09
N PRO A 207 -12.76 -5.46 -3.72
CA PRO A 207 -11.59 -4.59 -3.81
C PRO A 207 -11.89 -3.34 -4.64
N PHE A 208 -11.44 -2.19 -4.15
CA PHE A 208 -11.38 -0.94 -4.88
C PHE A 208 -9.93 -0.47 -4.85
N VAL A 209 -9.26 -0.56 -5.99
CA VAL A 209 -7.86 -0.17 -6.12
C VAL A 209 -7.77 1.01 -7.05
N TYR A 210 -7.14 2.11 -6.61
CA TYR A 210 -6.93 3.27 -7.48
C TYR A 210 -5.78 4.19 -7.10
N CYS A 211 -5.36 4.98 -8.07
CA CYS A 211 -4.31 5.98 -7.94
C CYS A 211 -4.85 7.30 -7.37
N THR A 212 -4.15 7.85 -6.38
CA THR A 212 -4.52 9.12 -5.73
C THR A 212 -3.28 9.97 -5.43
N ASP A 213 -3.46 11.30 -5.46
CA ASP A 213 -2.45 12.28 -5.03
C ASP A 213 -2.64 12.76 -3.59
N PRO A 214 -3.86 13.12 -3.14
CA PRO A 214 -4.07 13.55 -1.76
C PRO A 214 -3.93 12.42 -0.74
N ASP A 215 -3.58 12.80 0.49
CA ASP A 215 -3.71 11.98 1.70
C ASP A 215 -5.18 11.80 2.05
N CYS A 216 -5.74 10.70 1.55
CA CYS A 216 -7.14 10.44 1.73
C CYS A 216 -7.45 9.74 3.04
N PHE A 217 -6.50 8.96 3.55
CA PHE A 217 -6.66 8.27 4.84
C PHE A 217 -6.03 9.03 6.01
N ASN A 218 -6.11 10.36 6.01
CA ASN A 218 -5.54 11.20 7.06
C ASN A 218 -6.64 11.90 7.85
N GLN A 219 -7.34 11.13 8.71
CA GLN A 219 -8.26 11.69 9.68
C GLN A 219 -7.76 11.44 11.10
N ASN A 220 -8.08 12.36 12.01
CA ASN A 220 -8.25 12.05 13.43
C ASN A 220 -9.42 11.07 13.54
N LEU A 221 -9.14 9.79 13.25
CA LEU A 221 -10.14 8.75 13.14
C LEU A 221 -10.92 8.64 14.43
N LYS A 222 -12.18 9.06 14.39
CA LYS A 222 -13.16 8.74 15.40
C LYS A 222 -13.66 7.34 15.07
N LEU A 223 -13.10 6.34 15.73
CA LEU A 223 -13.32 4.92 15.46
C LEU A 223 -14.81 4.52 15.52
N ASP A 224 -15.60 5.27 16.28
CA ASP A 224 -17.04 5.08 16.46
C ASP A 224 -17.89 5.81 15.40
N GLU A 225 -17.27 6.51 14.44
CA GLU A 225 -17.95 7.21 13.36
C GLU A 225 -17.74 6.49 12.00
N PRO A 226 -18.71 6.60 11.07
CA PRO A 226 -18.52 6.13 9.70
C PRO A 226 -17.33 6.80 9.01
N TRP A 227 -16.76 6.10 8.03
CA TRP A 227 -15.68 6.66 7.22
C TRP A 227 -16.12 7.93 6.48
N HIS A 228 -15.27 8.96 6.54
CA HIS A 228 -15.40 10.17 5.75
C HIS A 228 -14.12 10.43 4.97
N GLU A 229 -14.26 10.72 3.68
CA GLU A 229 -13.13 11.10 2.83
C GLU A 229 -12.58 12.47 3.24
N ASN A 230 -11.26 12.62 3.15
CA ASN A 230 -10.66 13.95 3.22
C ASN A 230 -11.05 14.81 2.03
N LYS A 231 -10.97 16.14 2.24
CA LYS A 231 -11.27 17.11 1.19
C LYS A 231 -10.39 16.85 -0.05
N GLY A 232 -11.03 16.69 -1.20
CA GLY A 232 -10.35 16.43 -2.48
C GLY A 232 -10.17 14.95 -2.81
N CYS A 233 -10.52 14.03 -1.91
CA CYS A 233 -10.55 12.61 -2.19
C CYS A 233 -11.92 12.22 -2.73
N VAL A 234 -11.93 11.71 -3.96
CA VAL A 234 -13.14 11.19 -4.61
C VAL A 234 -12.99 9.67 -4.68
N PRO A 235 -13.84 8.92 -3.97
CA PRO A 235 -13.81 7.48 -4.03
C PRO A 235 -14.33 7.01 -5.39
N LEU A 236 -13.82 5.88 -5.88
CA LEU A 236 -14.43 5.21 -7.02
C LEU A 236 -15.86 4.76 -6.66
N ASP A 237 -16.77 4.94 -7.61
CA ASP A 237 -18.13 4.41 -7.53
C ASP A 237 -18.16 2.90 -7.73
N TRP A 238 -17.34 2.38 -8.65
CA TRP A 238 -17.28 0.96 -9.01
C TRP A 238 -15.87 0.40 -8.85
N PRO A 239 -15.72 -0.92 -8.54
CA PRO A 239 -14.44 -1.58 -8.63
C PRO A 239 -13.83 -1.39 -10.03
N LEU A 240 -12.51 -1.47 -10.13
CA LEU A 240 -11.81 -1.34 -11.40
C LEU A 240 -12.36 -2.37 -12.41
N GLY A 241 -12.80 -1.89 -13.58
CA GLY A 241 -13.37 -2.76 -14.62
C GLY A 241 -14.85 -3.17 -14.41
N CYS A 242 -15.53 -2.66 -13.38
CA CYS A 242 -16.94 -2.91 -13.10
C CYS A 242 -17.87 -1.72 -13.37
N ASP A 243 -17.34 -0.62 -13.92
CA ASP A 243 -18.16 0.54 -14.28
C ASP A 243 -19.12 0.17 -15.44
N PRO A 244 -20.46 0.32 -15.26
CA PRO A 244 -21.46 0.01 -16.29
C PRO A 244 -21.29 0.80 -17.60
N SER A 245 -20.60 1.94 -17.56
CA SER A 245 -20.33 2.79 -18.71
C SER A 245 -19.12 2.33 -19.55
N LEU A 246 -18.29 1.41 -19.02
CA LEU A 246 -17.16 0.86 -19.76
C LEU A 246 -17.64 -0.03 -20.92
N THR A 247 -17.31 0.38 -22.15
CA THR A 247 -17.54 -0.41 -23.36
C THR A 247 -16.39 -1.39 -23.57
N GLY A 248 -16.56 -2.62 -23.10
CA GLY A 248 -15.60 -3.72 -23.28
C GLY A 248 -16.14 -5.04 -22.72
N PRO A 249 -15.53 -6.20 -23.04
CA PRO A 249 -15.94 -7.47 -22.45
C PRO A 249 -15.78 -7.41 -20.93
N SER A 250 -16.84 -7.73 -20.18
CA SER A 250 -16.70 -7.84 -18.73
C SER A 250 -15.66 -8.91 -18.43
N ASN A 251 -14.71 -8.60 -17.54
CA ASN A 251 -13.74 -9.60 -17.13
C ASN A 251 -14.49 -10.62 -16.26
N PRO A 252 -14.67 -11.88 -16.70
CA PRO A 252 -15.50 -12.87 -16.00
C PRO A 252 -14.91 -13.28 -14.63
N LYS A 253 -13.69 -12.86 -14.31
CA LYS A 253 -13.08 -13.01 -12.98
C LYS A 253 -13.48 -11.91 -12.00
N LEU A 254 -14.00 -10.78 -12.48
CA LEU A 254 -14.51 -9.70 -11.64
C LEU A 254 -15.94 -10.04 -11.22
N ASN A 255 -16.14 -10.28 -9.93
CA ASN A 255 -17.48 -10.44 -9.36
C ASN A 255 -18.06 -9.05 -9.10
N CYS A 256 -18.33 -8.33 -10.19
CA CYS A 256 -18.88 -6.99 -10.15
C CYS A 256 -20.22 -6.99 -9.40
N PRO A 257 -20.47 -5.99 -8.53
CA PRO A 257 -21.77 -5.84 -7.92
C PRO A 257 -22.84 -5.61 -8.99
N PRO A 258 -24.09 -6.05 -8.75
CA PRO A 258 -25.21 -5.82 -9.67
C PRO A 258 -25.53 -4.34 -9.85
#